data_AF-A0A839DXP9-F1
#
_entry.id   AF-A0A839DXP9-F1
#
_cell.length_a   1.000
_cell.length_b   1.000
_cell.length_c   1.000
_cell.angle_alpha   90.00
_cell.angle_beta   90.00
_cell.angle_gamma   90.00
#
_symmetry.space_group_name_H-M   'P 1'
#
loop_
_entity.id
_entity.type
_entity.pdbx_description
1 polymer ?
#
loop_
_entity_poly.entity_id
_entity_poly.type
_entity_poly.pdbx_seq_one_letter_code
_entity_poly.pdbx_strand_id
1 'polypeptide(L)' 'MKHLVDVDEGALSSAREHLGTTTIKETVNTALRQASEQDAGGQDIETALDVLAAMDFEDREKAWH' A
#
# COMPACT_ATOMS: atom_id res chain seq x y z
N MET A 1 1.57 22.08 -9.14
CA MET A 1 1.81 23.12 -8.12
C MET A 1 3.10 22.77 -7.39
N LYS A 2 3.84 23.74 -6.84
CA LYS A 2 5.06 23.47 -6.05
C LYS A 2 4.77 23.86 -4.60
N HIS A 3 5.10 22.97 -3.67
CA HIS A 3 4.99 23.21 -2.24
C HIS A 3 6.41 23.18 -1.65
N LEU A 4 6.69 24.08 -0.71
CA LEU A 4 7.90 24.04 0.08
C LEU A 4 7.56 23.33 1.39
N VAL A 5 8.31 22.29 1.72
CA VAL A 5 8.11 21.50 2.94
C VAL A 5 9.50 21.21 3.50
N ASP A 6 9.69 21.40 4.80
CA ASP A 6 10.90 20.96 5.47
C ASP A 6 10.88 19.44 5.59
N VAL A 7 11.98 18.80 5.23
CA VAL A 7 12.14 17.34 5.25
C VAL A 7 13.43 17.02 5.99
N ASP A 8 13.38 16.01 6.86
CA ASP A 8 14.57 15.49 7.51
C ASP A 8 15.50 14.85 6.47
N GLU A 9 16.74 15.32 6.40
CA GLU A 9 17.71 14.88 5.38
C GLU A 9 18.11 13.40 5.58
N GLY A 10 18.14 12.93 6.82
CA GLY A 10 18.42 11.53 7.14
C GLY A 10 17.31 10.60 6.64
N ALA A 11 16.06 10.96 6.92
CA ALA A 11 14.88 10.26 6.44
C ALA A 11 14.82 10.26 4.90
N LEU A 12 15.16 11.39 4.26
CA LEU A 12 15.21 11.49 2.80
C LEU A 12 16.28 10.56 2.20
N SER A 13 17.48 10.52 2.80
CA SER A 13 18.54 9.62 2.36
C SER A 13 18.14 8.15 2.50
N SER A 14 17.57 7.78 3.66
CA SER A 14 17.11 6.42 3.92
C SER A 14 15.99 6.00 2.96
N ALA A 15 15.02 6.88 2.71
CA ALA A 15 13.96 6.64 1.74
C ALA A 15 14.53 6.49 0.32
N ARG A 16 15.55 7.26 -0.04
CA ARG A 16 16.19 7.16 -1.36
C ARG A 16 16.87 5.81 -1.57
N GLU A 17 17.60 5.33 -0.57
CA GLU A 17 18.22 4.01 -0.57
C GLU A 17 17.18 2.89 -0.61
N HIS A 18 16.13 2.99 0.22
CA HIS A 18 15.07 1.99 0.30
C HIS A 18 14.28 1.89 -1.01
N LEU A 19 13.94 3.02 -1.62
CA LEU A 19 13.15 3.09 -2.84
C LEU A 19 13.99 2.95 -4.11
N GLY A 20 15.33 2.94 -4.01
CA GLY A 20 16.24 2.85 -5.15
C GLY A 20 16.13 4.03 -6.13
N THR A 21 15.77 5.21 -5.62
CA THR A 21 15.49 6.39 -6.44
C THR A 21 16.73 7.27 -6.59
N THR A 22 16.77 8.07 -7.65
CA THR A 22 17.96 8.87 -7.99
C THR A 22 17.79 10.34 -7.65
N THR A 23 16.54 10.84 -7.63
CA THR A 23 16.23 12.25 -7.38
C THR A 23 15.25 12.42 -6.22
N ILE A 24 15.40 13.51 -5.47
CA ILE A 24 14.52 13.87 -4.34
C ILE A 24 13.04 13.86 -4.77
N LYS A 25 12.73 14.44 -5.93
CA LYS A 25 11.37 14.48 -6.48
C LYS A 25 10.81 13.07 -6.68
N GLU A 26 11.62 12.17 -7.24
CA GLU A 26 11.24 10.78 -7.48
C GLU A 26 11.03 10.03 -6.16
N THR A 27 11.92 10.22 -5.18
CA THR A 27 11.80 9.66 -3.83
C THR A 27 10.50 10.10 -3.16
N VAL A 28 10.24 11.41 -3.11
CA VAL A 28 9.06 11.99 -2.46
C VAL A 28 7.77 11.55 -3.16
N ASN A 29 7.72 11.61 -4.50
CA ASN A 29 6.52 11.20 -5.23
C ASN A 29 6.23 9.70 -5.04
N THR A 30 7.25 8.86 -5.04
CA THR A 30 7.09 7.41 -4.84
C THR A 30 6.63 7.11 -3.42
N ALA A 31 7.23 7.74 -2.41
CA ALA A 31 6.87 7.57 -1.01
C ALA A 31 5.40 8.01 -0.75
N LEU A 32 4.99 9.16 -1.29
CA LEU A 32 3.61 9.64 -1.15
C LEU A 32 2.60 8.71 -1.82
N ARG A 33 2.95 8.17 -3.00
CA ARG A 33 2.10 7.19 -3.68
C ARG A 33 1.93 5.92 -2.83
N GLN A 34 3.03 5.36 -2.33
CA GLN A 34 2.98 4.17 -1.47
C GLN A 34 2.16 4.43 -0.21
N ALA A 35 2.33 5.58 0.45
CA ALA A 35 1.54 5.94 1.62
C ALA A 35 0.05 6.04 1.30
N SER A 36 -0.31 6.62 0.15
CA SER A 36 -1.72 6.68 -0.28
C SER A 36 -2.31 5.33 -0.67
N GLU A 37 -1.50 4.39 -1.16
CA GLU A 37 -1.92 3.03 -1.50
C GLU A 37 -2.06 2.15 -0.24
N GLN A 38 -1.22 2.37 0.78
CA GLN A 38 -1.32 1.65 2.05
C GLN A 38 -2.65 1.92 2.78
N ASP A 39 -3.17 3.14 2.71
CA ASP A 39 -4.49 3.47 3.27
C ASP A 39 -5.63 2.78 2.51
N ALA A 40 -5.49 2.57 1.19
CA ALA A 40 -6.50 1.87 0.39
C ALA A 40 -6.45 0.34 0.58
N GLY A 41 -5.24 -0.24 0.71
CA GLY A 41 -5.05 -1.69 0.79
C GLY A 41 -5.67 -2.33 2.04
N GLY A 42 -5.67 -1.63 3.19
CA GLY A 42 -6.32 -2.13 4.41
C GLY A 42 -7.84 -2.24 4.26
N GLN A 43 -8.47 -1.24 3.65
CA GLN A 43 -9.91 -1.21 3.41
C GLN A 43 -10.33 -2.24 2.35
N ASP A 44 -9.52 -2.42 1.31
CA ASP A 44 -9.81 -3.39 0.24
C ASP A 44 -9.68 -4.84 0.72
N ILE A 45 -8.70 -5.15 1.59
CA ILE A 45 -8.54 -6.49 2.17
C ILE A 45 -9.69 -6.81 3.12
N GLU A 46 -10.05 -5.90 4.02
CA GLU A 46 -11.16 -6.11 4.97
C GLU A 46 -12.49 -6.30 4.23
N THR A 47 -12.75 -5.47 3.20
CA THR A 47 -13.92 -5.61 2.33
C THR A 47 -13.91 -6.95 1.59
N ALA A 48 -12.77 -7.37 1.04
CA ALA A 48 -12.66 -8.65 0.34
C ALA A 48 -12.88 -9.85 1.29
N LEU A 49 -12.41 -9.75 2.53
CA LEU A 49 -12.64 -10.77 3.56
C LEU A 49 -14.10 -10.82 4.01
N ASP A 50 -14.77 -9.67 4.16
CA ASP A 50 -16.20 -9.61 4.45
C ASP A 50 -17.04 -10.23 3.33
N VAL A 51 -16.69 -9.99 2.07
CA VAL A 51 -17.32 -10.63 0.92
C VAL A 51 -17.16 -12.14 0.99
N LEU A 52 -15.95 -12.64 1.26
CA LEU A 52 -15.71 -14.08 1.41
C LEU A 52 -16.48 -14.67 2.59
N ALA A 53 -16.55 -13.98 3.73
CA ALA A 53 -17.30 -14.42 4.91
C ALA A 53 -18.82 -14.48 4.66
N ALA A 54 -19.34 -13.61 3.79
CA ALA A 54 -20.74 -13.58 3.41
C ALA A 54 -21.11 -14.60 2.32
N MET A 55 -20.12 -15.24 1.68
CA MET A 55 -20.38 -16.29 0.70
C MET A 55 -20.78 -17.59 1.40
N ASP A 56 -21.89 -18.17 0.94
CA ASP A 56 -22.32 -19.49 1.39
C ASP A 56 -21.49 -20.53 0.63
N PHE A 57 -20.45 -21.06 1.29
CA PHE A 57 -19.62 -22.12 0.71
C PHE A 57 -20.37 -23.46 0.79
N GLU A 58 -20.48 -24.14 -0.35
CA GLU A 58 -21.02 -25.50 -0.35
C GLU A 58 -20.18 -26.41 0.56
N ASP A 59 -20.87 -27.32 1.25
CA ASP A 59 -20.27 -28.25 2.19
C ASP A 59 -19.13 -29.02 1.52
N ARG A 60 -17.90 -28.80 2.01
CA ARG A 60 -16.65 -29.26 1.39
C ARG A 60 -16.64 -30.77 1.17
N GLU A 61 -17.37 -31.51 2.00
CA GLU A 61 -17.57 -32.97 1.90
C GLU A 61 -18.26 -33.39 0.59
N LYS A 62 -19.08 -32.53 -0.04
CA LYS A 62 -19.69 -32.82 -1.35
C LYS A 62 -18.77 -32.51 -2.53
N ALA A 63 -17.78 -31.64 -2.35
CA ALA A 63 -16.92 -31.15 -3.43
C ALA A 63 -15.76 -32.09 -3.80
N TRP A 64 -15.44 -33.06 -2.93
CA TRP A 64 -14.32 -34.01 -3.10
C TRP A 64 -14.75 -35.46 -3.33
N HIS A 65 -16.03 -35.67 -3.70
CA HIS A 65 -16.56 -36.96 -4.11
C HIS A 65 -16.55 -37.13 -5.63
#